data_AF-A0A925FMY1-F1
#
_entry.id   AF-A0A925FMY1-F1
#
_cell.length_a   1.000
_cell.length_b   1.000
_cell.length_c   1.000
_cell.angle_alpha   90.00
_cell.angle_beta   90.00
_cell.angle_gamma   90.00
#
_symmetry.space_group_name_H-M   'P 1'
#
loop_
_entity.id
_entity.type
_entity.pdbx_description
1 polymer ?
#
loop_
_entity_poly.entity_id
_entity_poly.type
_entity_poly.pdbx_seq_one_letter_code
_entity_poly.pdbx_strand_id
1 'polypeptide(L)'
;VTDDIINANACYTIATQAHSTESGFVNLYKQFVQNGGNLVLQCASINTFENDANGHFQTTLPGYSVFGTNDSTQISTPHVYPEGSMPFNQFIGILGDQDGAITDYAYAPGGGPANGNRVSVRNTTGDEADPTIDHSNKFVATVSQLLGPGLAGGAVFALGGHDYDRGNASAIENINGRRMVLNALFVPVTRPNSCGLNQANVLGFKSVRRLVDLDGGPLGAGDTVRWTIDYINNSPIDVTDFQIRDIVRANLTLVPGSNQVTGVSANSIAARNPLYDGIGDDASSDLLAGGGLLKAGGRITVIVDMIINPGTPSGTVMANQTSATGTGVVTLALSDNIDATNTSIFGPGVGPPPGSILQNQNPASIDPTTVTILAPSAADASIDGMVRDSNGIGINKAVITIVNAETSETRRVMTNAFGYYIATDLQAGDVHVVSVSHKRYSFPTPSFTFTLNDNVSGLTFVAGLPDSRGSR
;
A
#
# COMPACT_ATOMS: atom_id res chain seq x y z
N VAL A 1 -8.30 -35.21 8.55
CA VAL A 1 -9.61 -34.55 8.40
C VAL A 1 -10.60 -35.61 7.96
N THR A 2 -11.78 -35.68 8.57
CA THR A 2 -12.83 -36.65 8.22
C THR A 2 -13.76 -36.08 7.14
N ASP A 3 -14.29 -36.90 6.24
CA ASP A 3 -15.08 -36.43 5.09
C ASP A 3 -16.44 -35.82 5.48
N ASP A 4 -16.94 -36.10 6.68
CA ASP A 4 -18.21 -35.61 7.22
C ASP A 4 -18.23 -34.09 7.47
N ILE A 5 -17.07 -33.44 7.55
CA ILE A 5 -17.00 -31.99 7.75
C ILE A 5 -17.05 -31.19 6.44
N ILE A 6 -16.91 -31.83 5.28
CA ILE A 6 -16.86 -31.18 3.97
C ILE A 6 -18.27 -30.97 3.43
N ASN A 7 -18.98 -29.98 3.97
CA ASN A 7 -20.37 -29.65 3.64
C ASN A 7 -20.57 -28.16 3.30
N ALA A 8 -21.83 -27.72 3.15
CA ALA A 8 -22.18 -26.33 2.80
C ALA A 8 -21.68 -25.27 3.80
N ASN A 9 -21.49 -25.62 5.08
CA ASN A 9 -21.05 -24.69 6.13
C ASN A 9 -19.55 -24.75 6.42
N ALA A 10 -18.81 -25.62 5.72
CA ALA A 10 -17.40 -25.83 5.99
C ALA A 10 -16.55 -24.60 5.64
N CYS A 11 -15.74 -24.11 6.58
CA CYS A 11 -14.86 -22.95 6.38
C CYS A 11 -13.58 -23.31 5.60
N TYR A 12 -13.74 -23.90 4.42
CA TYR A 12 -12.66 -24.23 3.49
C TYR A 12 -13.02 -23.73 2.09
N THR A 13 -12.01 -23.26 1.37
CA THR A 13 -12.16 -22.80 -0.02
C THR A 13 -12.07 -23.95 -1.02
N ILE A 14 -11.26 -24.97 -0.69
CA ILE A 14 -11.01 -26.12 -1.55
C ILE A 14 -11.05 -27.41 -0.73
N ALA A 15 -11.55 -28.48 -1.35
CA ALA A 15 -11.43 -29.84 -0.86
C ALA A 15 -10.68 -30.68 -1.89
N THR A 16 -9.82 -31.58 -1.43
CA THR A 16 -9.06 -32.50 -2.30
C THR A 16 -9.32 -33.92 -1.84
N GLN A 17 -9.73 -34.80 -2.74
CA GLN A 17 -10.03 -36.18 -2.42
C GLN A 17 -9.45 -37.09 -3.51
N ALA A 18 -8.66 -38.09 -3.11
CA ALA A 18 -7.88 -38.90 -4.04
C ALA A 18 -8.20 -40.39 -3.98
N HIS A 19 -8.52 -40.93 -2.80
CA HIS A 19 -8.74 -42.37 -2.65
C HIS A 19 -10.08 -42.74 -2.02
N SER A 20 -11.04 -41.82 -1.97
CA SER A 20 -12.34 -42.16 -1.39
C SER A 20 -13.07 -43.14 -2.32
N THR A 21 -13.22 -44.37 -1.83
CA THR A 21 -14.04 -45.44 -2.42
C THR A 21 -15.42 -45.54 -1.76
N GLU A 22 -15.64 -44.75 -0.69
CA GLU A 22 -16.88 -44.72 0.09
C GLU A 22 -17.80 -43.62 -0.44
N SER A 23 -18.95 -44.00 -0.99
CA SER A 23 -19.87 -43.02 -1.61
C SER A 23 -20.71 -42.22 -0.61
N GLY A 24 -20.71 -42.59 0.67
CA GLY A 24 -21.58 -42.00 1.71
C GLY A 24 -21.44 -40.48 1.92
N PHE A 25 -20.33 -39.89 1.49
CA PHE A 25 -20.04 -38.45 1.65
C PHE A 25 -20.19 -37.64 0.37
N VAL A 26 -20.46 -38.27 -0.78
CA VAL A 26 -20.51 -37.58 -2.08
C VAL A 26 -21.52 -36.43 -2.06
N ASN A 27 -22.68 -36.61 -1.40
CA ASN A 27 -23.69 -35.56 -1.27
C ASN A 27 -23.18 -34.35 -0.44
N LEU A 28 -22.35 -34.55 0.58
CA LEU A 28 -21.77 -33.44 1.37
C LEU A 28 -20.82 -32.62 0.51
N TYR A 29 -19.96 -33.30 -0.26
CA TYR A 29 -19.09 -32.64 -1.23
C TYR A 29 -19.87 -31.94 -2.34
N LYS A 30 -21.00 -32.51 -2.79
CA LYS A 30 -21.92 -31.86 -3.73
C LYS A 30 -22.45 -30.54 -3.17
N GLN A 31 -22.92 -30.55 -1.93
CA GLN A 31 -23.35 -29.34 -1.22
C GLN A 31 -22.21 -28.34 -1.05
N PHE A 32 -21.01 -28.80 -0.71
CA PHE A 32 -19.81 -27.96 -0.59
C PHE A 32 -19.51 -27.23 -1.92
N VAL A 33 -19.50 -27.96 -3.05
CA VAL A 33 -19.23 -27.37 -4.37
C VAL A 33 -20.36 -26.46 -4.83
N GLN A 34 -21.64 -26.85 -4.64
CA GLN A 34 -22.80 -26.03 -4.97
C GLN A 34 -22.90 -24.76 -4.12
N ASN A 35 -22.29 -24.75 -2.94
CA ASN A 35 -22.18 -23.54 -2.12
C ASN A 35 -21.02 -22.63 -2.57
N GLY A 36 -20.27 -22.99 -3.63
CA GLY A 36 -19.15 -22.23 -4.22
C GLY A 36 -17.75 -22.79 -3.91
N GLY A 37 -17.63 -24.02 -3.43
CA GLY A 37 -16.35 -24.61 -3.04
C GLY A 37 -15.67 -25.23 -4.24
N ASN A 38 -14.34 -25.25 -4.26
CA ASN A 38 -13.62 -25.96 -5.30
C ASN A 38 -13.26 -27.38 -4.86
N LEU A 39 -13.28 -28.33 -5.78
CA LEU A 39 -13.00 -29.73 -5.50
C LEU A 39 -11.96 -30.26 -6.47
N VAL A 40 -10.94 -30.94 -5.94
CA VAL A 40 -10.01 -31.73 -6.74
C VAL A 40 -10.26 -33.21 -6.45
N LEU A 41 -10.72 -33.94 -7.46
CA LEU A 41 -10.82 -35.38 -7.46
C LEU A 41 -9.58 -35.96 -8.12
N GLN A 42 -8.99 -36.95 -7.48
CA GLN A 42 -7.88 -37.72 -8.04
C GLN A 42 -8.19 -39.20 -7.99
N CYS A 43 -7.50 -39.98 -8.83
CA CYS A 43 -7.43 -41.44 -8.71
C CYS A 43 -8.81 -42.08 -8.45
N ALA A 44 -8.94 -43.00 -7.50
CA ALA A 44 -10.18 -43.75 -7.22
C ALA A 44 -11.41 -42.86 -6.96
N SER A 45 -11.21 -41.64 -6.46
CA SER A 45 -12.32 -40.73 -6.13
C SER A 45 -13.06 -40.26 -7.38
N ILE A 46 -12.42 -40.28 -8.55
CA ILE A 46 -13.07 -39.95 -9.82
C ILE A 46 -14.24 -40.91 -10.07
N ASN A 47 -14.02 -42.22 -9.95
CA ASN A 47 -15.09 -43.22 -10.10
C ASN A 47 -16.16 -43.05 -9.03
N THR A 48 -15.77 -42.94 -7.77
CA THR A 48 -16.73 -42.84 -6.65
C THR A 48 -17.64 -41.63 -6.79
N PHE A 49 -17.10 -40.47 -7.16
CA PHE A 49 -17.85 -39.23 -7.19
C PHE A 49 -18.58 -39.00 -8.52
N GLU A 50 -18.07 -39.48 -9.64
CA GLU A 50 -18.74 -39.30 -10.93
C GLU A 50 -19.76 -40.40 -11.24
N ASN A 51 -19.72 -41.54 -10.55
CA ASN A 51 -20.66 -42.64 -10.75
C ASN A 51 -21.69 -42.81 -9.61
N ASP A 52 -21.62 -41.98 -8.57
CA ASP A 52 -22.69 -41.89 -7.55
C ASP A 52 -23.83 -40.97 -8.01
N ALA A 53 -25.07 -41.34 -7.68
CA ALA A 53 -26.26 -40.59 -8.08
C ALA A 53 -26.31 -39.15 -7.55
N ASN A 54 -25.70 -38.86 -6.38
CA ASN A 54 -25.57 -37.51 -5.82
C ASN A 54 -24.33 -36.78 -6.35
N GLY A 55 -23.51 -37.49 -7.11
CA GLY A 55 -22.28 -37.02 -7.70
C GLY A 55 -22.48 -36.27 -9.01
N HIS A 56 -21.87 -36.75 -10.09
CA HIS A 56 -22.01 -36.18 -11.44
C HIS A 56 -21.62 -34.70 -11.47
N PHE A 57 -20.40 -34.38 -11.04
CA PHE A 57 -19.87 -33.03 -11.08
C PHE A 57 -19.48 -32.64 -12.50
N GLN A 58 -19.06 -33.59 -13.32
CA GLN A 58 -18.58 -33.35 -14.68
C GLN A 58 -19.38 -34.12 -15.74
N THR A 59 -20.19 -35.09 -15.33
CA THR A 59 -20.87 -36.02 -16.24
C THR A 59 -22.38 -35.97 -16.08
N THR A 60 -23.10 -36.45 -17.10
CA THR A 60 -24.46 -36.94 -16.97
C THR A 60 -24.44 -38.43 -16.64
N LEU A 61 -25.58 -38.98 -16.20
CA LEU A 61 -25.72 -40.43 -15.99
C LEU A 61 -25.34 -41.22 -17.27
N PRO A 62 -24.59 -42.33 -17.17
CA PRO A 62 -24.22 -43.05 -15.95
C PRO A 62 -22.85 -42.66 -15.36
N GLY A 63 -22.19 -41.62 -15.86
CA GLY A 63 -20.89 -41.15 -15.35
C GLY A 63 -19.70 -41.48 -16.25
N TYR A 64 -18.59 -41.90 -15.65
CA TYR A 64 -17.34 -42.30 -16.33
C TYR A 64 -17.14 -43.82 -16.35
N SER A 65 -16.62 -44.33 -17.47
CA SER A 65 -15.82 -45.55 -17.50
C SER A 65 -14.39 -45.20 -17.12
N VAL A 66 -13.80 -45.94 -16.20
CA VAL A 66 -12.48 -45.65 -15.61
C VAL A 66 -11.48 -46.76 -15.90
N PHE A 67 -10.21 -46.39 -16.02
CA PHE A 67 -9.10 -47.29 -16.32
C PHE A 67 -7.95 -46.94 -15.38
N GLY A 68 -7.19 -47.95 -14.96
CA GLY A 68 -6.13 -47.76 -13.97
C GLY A 68 -5.21 -48.97 -13.86
N THR A 69 -4.04 -48.71 -13.28
CA THR A 69 -2.89 -49.59 -13.27
C THR A 69 -2.75 -50.20 -11.89
N ASN A 70 -3.71 -51.04 -11.51
CA ASN A 70 -3.57 -51.89 -10.31
C ASN A 70 -2.41 -52.91 -10.44
N ASP A 71 -1.71 -52.93 -11.59
CA ASP A 71 -0.72 -53.93 -11.99
C ASP A 71 0.63 -53.34 -12.45
N SER A 72 1.07 -52.20 -11.88
CA SER A 72 2.46 -51.69 -12.03
C SER A 72 2.97 -51.38 -13.45
N THR A 73 2.12 -51.47 -14.48
CA THR A 73 2.43 -51.07 -15.85
C THR A 73 2.09 -49.60 -16.01
N GLN A 74 3.10 -48.73 -16.03
CA GLN A 74 2.93 -47.32 -16.34
C GLN A 74 2.36 -47.20 -17.77
N ILE A 75 1.18 -46.60 -17.90
CA ILE A 75 0.65 -46.21 -19.21
C ILE A 75 1.59 -45.14 -19.73
N SER A 76 2.21 -45.34 -20.89
CA SER A 76 2.99 -44.29 -21.53
C SER A 76 2.33 -43.89 -22.83
N THR A 77 1.68 -42.73 -22.84
CA THR A 77 1.07 -42.19 -24.06
C THR A 77 1.32 -40.69 -24.17
N PRO A 78 1.55 -40.14 -25.37
CA PRO A 78 1.71 -38.70 -25.50
C PRO A 78 0.41 -37.96 -25.13
N HIS A 79 0.55 -36.96 -24.28
CA HIS A 79 -0.54 -36.08 -23.86
C HIS A 79 -0.79 -34.95 -24.86
N VAL A 80 -2.06 -34.59 -25.05
CA VAL A 80 -2.47 -33.31 -25.64
C VAL A 80 -3.29 -32.50 -24.65
N TYR A 81 -3.26 -31.19 -24.85
CA TYR A 81 -3.91 -30.18 -24.00
C TYR A 81 -4.96 -29.42 -24.82
N PRO A 82 -6.16 -29.99 -25.04
CA PRO A 82 -7.19 -29.35 -25.86
C PRO A 82 -7.54 -27.93 -25.37
N GLU A 83 -7.41 -27.71 -24.06
CA GLU A 83 -7.72 -26.45 -23.38
C GLU A 83 -6.51 -25.97 -22.56
N GLY A 84 -5.37 -25.78 -23.23
CA GLY A 84 -4.10 -25.39 -22.60
C GLY A 84 -4.13 -24.04 -21.85
N SER A 85 -5.09 -23.16 -22.16
CA SER A 85 -5.26 -21.87 -21.46
C SER A 85 -6.01 -21.98 -20.14
N MET A 86 -6.49 -23.17 -19.75
CA MET A 86 -7.19 -23.33 -18.48
C MET A 86 -6.26 -23.07 -17.29
N PRO A 87 -6.78 -22.53 -16.17
CA PRO A 87 -6.00 -22.38 -14.94
C PRO A 87 -5.31 -23.68 -14.53
N PHE A 88 -6.00 -24.81 -14.68
CA PHE A 88 -5.45 -26.13 -14.32
C PHE A 88 -4.17 -26.49 -15.09
N ASN A 89 -4.03 -26.02 -16.33
CA ASN A 89 -2.91 -26.30 -17.23
C ASN A 89 -1.81 -25.20 -17.22
N GLN A 90 -1.81 -24.26 -16.26
CA GLN A 90 -0.78 -23.21 -16.20
C GLN A 90 0.56 -23.78 -15.67
N PHE A 91 1.35 -24.38 -16.55
CA PHE A 91 2.71 -24.86 -16.29
C PHE A 91 3.53 -24.94 -17.60
N ILE A 92 4.84 -25.19 -17.49
CA ILE A 92 5.75 -25.35 -18.63
C ILE A 92 6.20 -26.81 -18.72
N GLY A 93 6.19 -27.37 -19.94
CA GLY A 93 6.57 -28.76 -20.21
C GLY A 93 5.35 -29.67 -20.32
N ILE A 94 5.58 -30.96 -20.09
CA ILE A 94 4.53 -31.99 -20.18
C ILE A 94 4.16 -32.51 -18.79
N LEU A 95 2.94 -33.02 -18.68
CA LEU A 95 2.46 -33.79 -17.54
C LEU A 95 3.02 -35.21 -17.68
N GLY A 96 3.64 -35.74 -16.63
CA GLY A 96 4.08 -37.12 -16.63
C GLY A 96 2.92 -38.09 -16.48
N ASP A 97 3.06 -39.28 -17.03
CA ASP A 97 2.13 -40.37 -16.77
C ASP A 97 2.16 -40.72 -15.28
N GLN A 98 0.99 -40.65 -14.64
CA GLN A 98 0.83 -40.90 -13.21
C GLN A 98 0.22 -42.26 -12.97
N ASP A 99 0.70 -42.97 -11.96
CA ASP A 99 0.12 -44.24 -11.51
C ASP A 99 -1.03 -43.97 -10.51
N GLY A 100 -1.89 -44.97 -10.34
CA GLY A 100 -3.02 -44.96 -9.43
C GLY A 100 -4.08 -46.00 -9.79
N ALA A 101 -5.03 -46.21 -8.87
CA ALA A 101 -6.18 -47.09 -9.11
C ALA A 101 -7.04 -46.63 -10.31
N ILE A 102 -6.98 -45.34 -10.65
CA ILE A 102 -7.55 -44.76 -11.86
C ILE A 102 -6.53 -43.76 -12.40
N THR A 103 -6.08 -43.96 -13.63
CA THR A 103 -5.07 -43.14 -14.33
C THR A 103 -5.70 -42.38 -15.48
N ASP A 104 -6.74 -42.91 -16.10
CA ASP A 104 -7.55 -42.22 -17.09
C ASP A 104 -9.00 -42.73 -17.12
N TYR A 105 -9.84 -42.01 -17.84
CA TYR A 105 -11.29 -42.22 -17.85
C TYR A 105 -11.93 -41.68 -19.12
N ALA A 106 -13.14 -42.13 -19.44
CA ALA A 106 -13.95 -41.61 -20.53
C ALA A 106 -15.43 -41.62 -20.12
N TYR A 107 -16.27 -40.87 -20.82
CA TYR A 107 -17.72 -40.97 -20.58
C TYR A 107 -18.17 -42.42 -20.75
N ALA A 108 -18.91 -42.92 -19.76
CA ALA A 108 -19.51 -44.23 -19.83
C ALA A 108 -20.53 -44.28 -20.99
N PRO A 109 -20.81 -45.44 -21.59
CA PRO A 109 -21.80 -45.56 -22.65
C PRO A 109 -23.15 -44.93 -22.26
N GLY A 110 -23.63 -43.98 -23.06
CA GLY A 110 -24.86 -43.21 -22.81
C GLY A 110 -24.67 -41.97 -21.92
N GLY A 111 -23.51 -41.80 -21.30
CA GLY A 111 -23.12 -40.61 -20.57
C GLY A 111 -22.46 -39.55 -21.47
N GLY A 112 -22.38 -38.34 -20.94
CA GLY A 112 -21.80 -37.19 -21.62
C GLY A 112 -21.46 -36.05 -20.67
N PRO A 113 -20.94 -34.91 -21.18
CA PRO A 113 -20.53 -33.78 -20.35
C PRO A 113 -21.72 -33.13 -19.61
N ALA A 114 -21.49 -32.70 -18.38
CA ALA A 114 -22.38 -31.83 -17.61
C ALA A 114 -21.61 -30.65 -17.01
N ASN A 115 -22.32 -29.63 -16.53
CA ASN A 115 -21.75 -28.50 -15.77
C ASN A 115 -20.57 -27.81 -16.48
N GLY A 116 -20.65 -27.71 -17.81
CA GLY A 116 -19.58 -27.13 -18.60
C GLY A 116 -18.27 -27.91 -18.57
N ASN A 117 -18.31 -29.24 -18.41
CA ASN A 117 -17.12 -30.10 -18.47
C ASN A 117 -16.26 -29.79 -19.71
N ARG A 118 -14.94 -29.75 -19.50
CA ARG A 118 -13.89 -29.52 -20.48
C ARG A 118 -12.74 -30.47 -20.25
N VAL A 119 -12.09 -30.88 -21.34
CA VAL A 119 -10.95 -31.79 -21.31
C VAL A 119 -9.66 -30.97 -21.22
N SER A 120 -9.00 -31.07 -20.06
CA SER A 120 -7.73 -30.39 -19.77
C SER A 120 -6.56 -31.15 -20.41
N VAL A 121 -6.55 -32.47 -20.25
CA VAL A 121 -5.51 -33.38 -20.77
C VAL A 121 -6.15 -34.67 -21.23
N ARG A 122 -5.70 -35.19 -22.39
CA ARG A 122 -6.09 -36.53 -22.87
C ARG A 122 -4.93 -37.24 -23.56
N ASN A 123 -5.02 -38.55 -23.61
CA ASN A 123 -4.10 -39.44 -24.31
C ASN A 123 -4.34 -39.38 -25.83
N THR A 124 -3.26 -39.44 -26.62
CA THR A 124 -3.35 -39.43 -28.09
C THR A 124 -3.30 -40.81 -28.73
N THR A 125 -2.70 -41.79 -28.06
CA THR A 125 -2.50 -43.16 -28.56
C THR A 125 -2.96 -44.19 -27.54
N GLY A 126 -2.97 -45.47 -27.95
CA GLY A 126 -3.05 -46.59 -27.00
C GLY A 126 -1.76 -46.73 -26.20
N ASP A 127 -1.76 -47.60 -25.19
CA ASP A 127 -0.62 -47.78 -24.30
C ASP A 127 0.62 -48.31 -25.07
N GLU A 128 1.75 -47.63 -24.93
CA GLU A 128 3.02 -48.07 -25.51
C GLU A 128 3.58 -49.32 -24.81
N ALA A 129 3.20 -49.57 -23.56
CA ALA A 129 3.62 -50.75 -22.79
C ALA A 129 2.76 -52.00 -23.09
N ASP A 130 1.44 -51.85 -23.22
CA ASP A 130 0.52 -52.89 -23.68
C ASP A 130 -0.41 -52.40 -24.82
N PRO A 131 -0.03 -52.66 -26.10
CA PRO A 131 -0.82 -52.26 -27.27
C PRO A 131 -2.22 -52.89 -27.36
N THR A 132 -2.55 -53.87 -26.49
CA THR A 132 -3.89 -54.46 -26.45
C THR A 132 -4.89 -53.60 -25.69
N ILE A 133 -4.42 -52.61 -24.92
CA ILE A 133 -5.25 -51.70 -24.14
C ILE A 133 -5.33 -50.34 -24.86
N ASP A 134 -6.55 -49.99 -25.30
CA ASP A 134 -6.81 -48.73 -26.00
C ASP A 134 -7.10 -47.57 -25.03
N HIS A 135 -6.02 -46.83 -24.73
CA HIS A 135 -6.07 -45.57 -23.99
C HIS A 135 -6.28 -44.34 -24.89
N SER A 136 -6.47 -44.52 -26.20
CA SER A 136 -6.61 -43.37 -27.10
C SER A 136 -7.83 -42.52 -26.77
N ASN A 137 -7.64 -41.20 -26.78
CA ASN A 137 -8.63 -40.19 -26.43
C ASN A 137 -9.22 -40.29 -25.02
N LYS A 138 -8.70 -41.15 -24.13
CA LYS A 138 -9.09 -41.16 -22.71
C LYS A 138 -8.61 -39.90 -22.03
N PHE A 139 -9.41 -39.41 -21.09
CA PHE A 139 -9.14 -38.20 -20.33
C PHE A 139 -8.19 -38.52 -19.19
N VAL A 140 -7.16 -37.71 -19.06
CA VAL A 140 -6.25 -37.72 -17.90
C VAL A 140 -6.69 -36.62 -16.94
N ALA A 141 -7.07 -35.47 -17.46
CA ALA A 141 -7.56 -34.37 -16.64
C ALA A 141 -8.74 -33.65 -17.27
N THR A 142 -9.72 -33.30 -16.45
CA THR A 142 -10.94 -32.60 -16.86
C THR A 142 -11.36 -31.58 -15.80
N VAL A 143 -12.08 -30.56 -16.23
CA VAL A 143 -12.57 -29.47 -15.37
C VAL A 143 -14.04 -29.21 -15.65
N SER A 144 -14.85 -29.01 -14.62
CA SER A 144 -16.21 -28.48 -14.74
C SER A 144 -16.45 -27.31 -13.80
N GLN A 145 -17.57 -26.62 -13.99
CA GLN A 145 -17.99 -25.49 -13.17
C GLN A 145 -19.49 -25.59 -12.86
N LEU A 146 -19.83 -25.99 -11.64
CA LEU A 146 -21.21 -26.28 -11.25
C LEU A 146 -22.08 -25.03 -11.11
N LEU A 147 -21.48 -23.88 -10.77
CA LEU A 147 -22.21 -22.62 -10.68
C LEU A 147 -22.45 -21.98 -12.05
N GLY A 148 -21.79 -22.48 -13.10
CA GLY A 148 -21.84 -21.89 -14.43
C GLY A 148 -20.75 -20.84 -14.67
N PRO A 149 -20.57 -20.41 -15.92
CA PRO A 149 -19.42 -19.62 -16.35
C PRO A 149 -19.38 -18.23 -15.70
N GLY A 150 -18.18 -17.77 -15.36
CA GLY A 150 -17.93 -16.41 -14.84
C GLY A 150 -18.23 -16.21 -13.36
N LEU A 151 -18.75 -17.22 -12.65
CA LEU A 151 -18.93 -17.17 -11.20
C LEU A 151 -17.71 -17.74 -10.47
N ALA A 152 -17.32 -17.11 -9.37
CA ALA A 152 -16.27 -17.65 -8.51
C ALA A 152 -16.77 -18.87 -7.75
N GLY A 153 -15.91 -19.87 -7.58
CA GLY A 153 -16.24 -21.11 -6.89
C GLY A 153 -17.02 -22.14 -7.72
N GLY A 154 -17.19 -23.32 -7.12
CA GLY A 154 -17.90 -24.44 -7.74
C GLY A 154 -17.12 -25.15 -8.86
N ALA A 155 -15.82 -24.91 -8.95
CA ALA A 155 -14.96 -25.57 -9.92
C ALA A 155 -14.60 -26.98 -9.43
N VAL A 156 -14.71 -27.97 -10.32
CA VAL A 156 -14.34 -29.36 -10.02
C VAL A 156 -13.30 -29.83 -11.01
N PHE A 157 -12.13 -30.14 -10.50
CA PHE A 157 -10.99 -30.64 -11.22
C PHE A 157 -10.91 -32.15 -11.01
N ALA A 158 -10.70 -32.91 -12.08
CA ALA A 158 -10.37 -34.33 -12.00
C ALA A 158 -8.99 -34.54 -12.62
N LEU A 159 -8.14 -35.29 -11.93
CA LEU A 159 -6.81 -35.67 -12.41
C LEU A 159 -6.60 -37.17 -12.15
N GLY A 160 -6.46 -37.93 -13.22
CA GLY A 160 -6.13 -39.34 -13.17
C GLY A 160 -4.71 -39.54 -12.65
N GLY A 161 -4.54 -40.60 -11.85
CA GLY A 161 -3.33 -40.87 -11.10
C GLY A 161 -3.00 -39.77 -10.09
N HIS A 162 -1.99 -40.03 -9.26
CA HIS A 162 -1.43 -39.04 -8.32
C HIS A 162 -0.18 -39.54 -7.59
N ASP A 163 0.50 -40.59 -8.11
CA ASP A 163 1.79 -41.03 -7.59
C ASP A 163 2.94 -40.28 -8.30
N TYR A 164 3.26 -39.10 -7.77
CA TYR A 164 4.20 -38.14 -8.37
C TYR A 164 5.68 -38.41 -8.06
N ASP A 165 6.05 -39.62 -7.65
CA ASP A 165 7.42 -40.00 -7.27
C ASP A 165 7.91 -41.34 -7.87
N ARG A 166 7.16 -42.00 -8.77
CA ARG A 166 7.61 -43.24 -9.43
C ARG A 166 8.64 -42.99 -10.54
N GLY A 167 9.66 -43.85 -10.57
CA GLY A 167 11.03 -43.59 -11.07
C GLY A 167 11.27 -43.47 -12.58
N ASN A 168 10.25 -43.28 -13.41
CA ASN A 168 10.40 -43.17 -14.87
C ASN A 168 10.07 -41.79 -15.44
N ALA A 169 9.44 -40.90 -14.65
CA ALA A 169 9.16 -39.53 -15.06
C ALA A 169 10.34 -38.59 -14.73
N SER A 170 10.63 -37.67 -15.64
CA SER A 170 11.56 -36.57 -15.41
C SER A 170 11.08 -35.66 -14.28
N ALA A 171 12.02 -34.89 -13.70
CA ALA A 171 11.68 -33.95 -12.63
C ALA A 171 10.59 -32.94 -13.05
N ILE A 172 10.58 -32.49 -14.31
CA ILE A 172 9.60 -31.52 -14.79
C ILE A 172 8.19 -32.13 -14.92
N GLU A 173 8.10 -33.38 -15.35
CA GLU A 173 6.85 -34.15 -15.48
C GLU A 173 6.15 -34.34 -14.13
N ASN A 174 6.90 -34.75 -13.10
CA ASN A 174 6.39 -34.92 -11.74
C ASN A 174 6.00 -33.58 -11.09
N ILE A 175 6.77 -32.52 -11.34
CA ILE A 175 6.45 -31.18 -10.85
C ILE A 175 5.14 -30.67 -11.48
N ASN A 176 4.86 -30.98 -12.75
CA ASN A 176 3.68 -30.47 -13.43
C ASN A 176 2.38 -31.04 -12.87
N GLY A 177 2.32 -32.33 -12.49
CA GLY A 177 1.15 -32.88 -11.78
C GLY A 177 0.86 -32.13 -10.46
N ARG A 178 1.90 -31.84 -9.68
CA ARG A 178 1.78 -31.03 -8.46
C ARG A 178 1.35 -29.59 -8.73
N ARG A 179 1.83 -28.98 -9.83
CA ARG A 179 1.41 -27.64 -10.27
C ARG A 179 -0.06 -27.60 -10.64
N MET A 180 -0.61 -28.65 -11.27
CA MET A 180 -2.03 -28.69 -11.58
C MET A 180 -2.87 -28.62 -10.30
N VAL A 181 -2.53 -29.41 -9.28
CA VAL A 181 -3.20 -29.35 -7.96
C VAL A 181 -3.03 -27.97 -7.31
N LEU A 182 -1.84 -27.37 -7.39
CA LEU A 182 -1.59 -26.01 -6.89
C LEU A 182 -2.37 -24.94 -7.66
N ASN A 183 -2.52 -25.09 -8.97
CA ASN A 183 -3.31 -24.18 -9.79
C ASN A 183 -4.78 -24.18 -9.38
N ALA A 184 -5.33 -25.35 -9.00
CA ALA A 184 -6.69 -25.45 -8.48
C ALA A 184 -6.88 -24.67 -7.16
N LEU A 185 -5.85 -24.59 -6.30
CA LEU A 185 -5.89 -23.79 -5.07
C LEU A 185 -6.08 -22.29 -5.35
N PHE A 186 -5.50 -21.80 -6.45
CA PHE A 186 -5.57 -20.38 -6.83
C PHE A 186 -6.83 -20.01 -7.63
N VAL A 187 -7.72 -20.96 -7.88
CA VAL A 187 -9.00 -20.68 -8.53
C VAL A 187 -9.92 -20.00 -7.50
N PRO A 188 -10.42 -18.78 -7.79
CA PRO A 188 -11.19 -18.00 -6.82
C PRO A 188 -12.46 -18.72 -6.33
N VAL A 189 -12.83 -18.45 -5.07
CA VAL A 189 -14.09 -18.87 -4.44
C VAL A 189 -14.70 -17.72 -3.65
N THR A 190 -16.01 -17.77 -3.39
CA THR A 190 -16.74 -16.72 -2.63
C THR A 190 -17.45 -17.30 -1.41
N ARG A 191 -16.87 -18.28 -0.72
CA ARG A 191 -17.59 -19.03 0.33
C ARG A 191 -16.72 -19.55 1.48
N PRO A 192 -17.37 -20.04 2.56
CA PRO A 192 -18.72 -19.64 2.97
C PRO A 192 -18.69 -18.19 3.43
N ASN A 193 -19.72 -17.42 3.10
CA ASN A 193 -19.80 -16.01 3.51
C ASN A 193 -19.74 -15.84 5.04
N SER A 194 -20.17 -16.86 5.80
CA SER A 194 -20.15 -16.88 7.26
C SER A 194 -18.75 -17.06 7.88
N CYS A 195 -17.76 -17.45 7.08
CA CYS A 195 -16.43 -17.78 7.59
C CYS A 195 -15.43 -16.62 7.48
N GLY A 196 -15.83 -15.47 6.94
CA GLY A 196 -14.94 -14.31 6.79
C GLY A 196 -13.71 -14.57 5.90
N LEU A 197 -13.79 -15.56 5.00
CA LEU A 197 -12.68 -15.93 4.10
C LEU A 197 -12.46 -14.90 2.99
N ASN A 198 -13.48 -14.11 2.67
CA ASN A 198 -13.36 -13.00 1.73
C ASN A 198 -12.80 -11.77 2.48
N GLN A 199 -11.49 -11.55 2.37
CA GLN A 199 -10.80 -10.42 2.99
C GLN A 199 -10.59 -9.32 1.95
N ALA A 200 -10.99 -8.10 2.29
CA ALA A 200 -10.73 -6.95 1.46
C ALA A 200 -9.30 -6.48 1.70
N ASN A 201 -8.50 -6.49 0.64
CA ASN A 201 -7.19 -5.87 0.62
C ASN A 201 -7.34 -4.38 0.28
N VAL A 202 -7.32 -3.55 1.32
CA VAL A 202 -7.42 -2.10 1.19
C VAL A 202 -6.04 -1.47 1.40
N LEU A 203 -5.61 -0.69 0.42
CA LEU A 203 -4.33 0.03 0.44
C LEU A 203 -4.61 1.51 0.76
N GLY A 204 -3.90 2.06 1.75
CA GLY A 204 -3.98 3.47 2.11
C GLY A 204 -2.71 4.22 1.74
N PHE A 205 -2.83 5.44 1.26
CA PHE A 205 -1.72 6.32 0.92
C PHE A 205 -2.01 7.75 1.36
N LYS A 206 -0.99 8.46 1.84
CA LYS A 206 -1.13 9.85 2.28
C LYS A 206 0.08 10.68 1.86
N SER A 207 -0.21 11.83 1.25
CA SER A 207 0.78 12.85 0.87
C SER A 207 0.43 14.18 1.52
N VAL A 208 1.42 15.07 1.58
CA VAL A 208 1.28 16.40 2.16
C VAL A 208 1.95 17.43 1.29
N ARG A 209 1.35 18.61 1.14
CA ARG A 209 1.95 19.75 0.44
C ARG A 209 1.67 21.05 1.16
N ARG A 210 2.53 22.05 0.99
CA ARG A 210 2.22 23.41 1.42
C ARG A 210 1.09 23.98 0.57
N LEU A 211 0.08 24.54 1.23
CA LEU A 211 -1.07 25.17 0.59
C LEU A 211 -0.97 26.70 0.67
N VAL A 212 -0.69 27.23 1.87
CA VAL A 212 -0.52 28.66 2.12
C VAL A 212 0.81 28.86 2.82
N ASP A 213 1.60 29.76 2.26
CA ASP A 213 2.88 30.25 2.78
C ASP A 213 2.62 31.61 3.45
N LEU A 214 2.82 31.71 4.76
CA LEU A 214 2.50 32.91 5.53
C LEU A 214 3.67 33.91 5.56
N ASP A 215 4.91 33.42 5.54
CA ASP A 215 6.13 34.20 5.78
C ASP A 215 7.03 34.34 4.54
N GLY A 216 6.73 33.63 3.45
CA GLY A 216 7.51 33.64 2.22
C GLY A 216 8.80 32.82 2.31
N GLY A 217 8.97 32.04 3.38
CA GLY A 217 10.15 31.25 3.70
C GLY A 217 10.01 29.77 3.28
N PRO A 218 10.92 28.89 3.75
CA PRO A 218 10.70 27.46 3.69
C PRO A 218 9.53 27.07 4.61
N LEU A 219 9.03 25.83 4.50
CA LEU A 219 7.85 25.39 5.26
C LEU A 219 8.04 25.59 6.78
N GLY A 220 7.25 26.52 7.32
CA GLY A 220 7.43 27.09 8.65
C GLY A 220 6.22 26.97 9.57
N ALA A 221 6.36 27.47 10.80
CA ALA A 221 5.24 27.61 11.71
C ALA A 221 4.26 28.69 11.20
N GLY A 222 2.96 28.42 11.27
CA GLY A 222 1.91 29.30 10.74
C GLY A 222 1.48 28.96 9.31
N ASP A 223 2.31 28.23 8.53
CA ASP A 223 1.93 27.76 7.21
C ASP A 223 0.74 26.79 7.27
N THR A 224 -0.06 26.80 6.20
CA THR A 224 -1.13 25.80 6.02
C THR A 224 -0.65 24.71 5.09
N VAL A 225 -0.77 23.45 5.52
CA VAL A 225 -0.50 22.26 4.72
C VAL A 225 -1.80 21.56 4.35
N ARG A 226 -1.83 20.99 3.14
CA ARG A 226 -2.91 20.12 2.66
C ARG A 226 -2.43 18.69 2.67
N TRP A 227 -3.15 17.84 3.38
CA TRP A 227 -3.01 16.39 3.35
C TRP A 227 -3.96 15.83 2.30
N THR A 228 -3.46 14.95 1.43
CA THR A 228 -4.26 14.20 0.46
C THR A 228 -4.16 12.72 0.81
N ILE A 229 -5.33 12.10 0.98
CA ILE A 229 -5.49 10.77 1.56
C ILE A 229 -6.24 9.93 0.54
N ASP A 230 -5.68 8.78 0.20
CA ASP A 230 -6.19 7.88 -0.81
C ASP A 230 -6.34 6.48 -0.24
N TYR A 231 -7.53 5.89 -0.42
CA TYR A 231 -7.76 4.49 -0.12
C TYR A 231 -8.27 3.75 -1.35
N ILE A 232 -7.67 2.60 -1.63
CA ILE A 232 -7.91 1.78 -2.82
C ILE A 232 -8.28 0.39 -2.36
N ASN A 233 -9.40 -0.13 -2.88
CA ASN A 233 -9.76 -1.52 -2.68
C ASN A 233 -9.14 -2.36 -3.80
N ASN A 234 -8.02 -3.01 -3.48
CA ASN A 234 -7.29 -3.88 -4.38
C ASN A 234 -7.73 -5.36 -4.23
N SER A 235 -9.02 -5.57 -4.02
CA SER A 235 -9.63 -6.89 -3.84
C SER A 235 -10.87 -7.06 -4.73
N PRO A 236 -11.34 -8.31 -4.96
CA PRO A 236 -12.50 -8.57 -5.80
C PRO A 236 -13.84 -8.36 -5.07
N ILE A 237 -13.84 -7.93 -3.81
CA ILE A 237 -15.05 -7.74 -3.01
C ILE A 237 -15.26 -6.29 -2.62
N ASP A 238 -16.52 -5.89 -2.50
CA ASP A 238 -16.89 -4.55 -2.03
C ASP A 238 -16.68 -4.44 -0.51
N VAL A 239 -16.28 -3.26 -0.04
CA VAL A 239 -16.19 -2.91 1.39
C VAL A 239 -17.33 -1.98 1.76
N THR A 240 -18.27 -2.47 2.54
CA THR A 240 -19.37 -1.66 3.09
C THR A 240 -18.97 -1.03 4.42
N ASP A 241 -19.70 0.00 4.85
CA ASP A 241 -19.44 0.75 6.08
C ASP A 241 -17.99 1.28 6.14
N PHE A 242 -17.45 1.60 4.96
CA PHE A 242 -16.08 2.04 4.81
C PHE A 242 -15.89 3.40 5.48
N GLN A 243 -14.89 3.50 6.35
CA GLN A 243 -14.50 4.73 7.01
C GLN A 243 -13.00 4.98 6.92
N ILE A 244 -12.64 6.26 6.96
CA ILE A 244 -11.27 6.72 7.07
C ILE A 244 -11.20 7.60 8.31
N ARG A 245 -10.27 7.30 9.20
CA ARG A 245 -10.04 7.99 10.45
C ARG A 245 -8.71 8.73 10.41
N ASP A 246 -8.73 9.99 10.84
CA ASP A 246 -7.57 10.88 10.84
C ASP A 246 -7.55 11.71 12.12
N ILE A 247 -6.68 11.33 13.06
CA ILE A 247 -6.51 12.03 14.33
C ILE A 247 -5.41 13.08 14.16
N VAL A 248 -5.76 14.35 14.36
CA VAL A 248 -4.83 15.48 14.29
C VAL A 248 -3.82 15.36 15.44
N ARG A 249 -2.53 15.27 15.10
CA ARG A 249 -1.44 15.14 16.08
C ARG A 249 -0.97 16.51 16.59
N ALA A 250 -0.13 16.49 17.64
CA ALA A 250 0.46 17.69 18.21
C ALA A 250 1.18 18.55 17.16
N ASN A 251 1.18 19.87 17.39
CA ASN A 251 1.73 20.91 16.49
C ASN A 251 0.96 21.15 15.19
N LEU A 252 -0.19 20.49 15.00
CA LEU A 252 -1.13 20.77 13.93
C LEU A 252 -2.47 21.23 14.52
N THR A 253 -3.14 22.14 13.82
CA THR A 253 -4.52 22.53 14.08
C THR A 253 -5.33 22.35 12.81
N LEU A 254 -6.46 21.63 12.89
CA LEU A 254 -7.37 21.48 11.76
C LEU A 254 -7.90 22.84 11.30
N VAL A 255 -7.90 23.09 9.98
CA VAL A 255 -8.69 24.17 9.38
C VAL A 255 -10.16 23.73 9.35
N PRO A 256 -11.07 24.35 10.12
CA PRO A 256 -12.44 23.87 10.25
C PRO A 256 -13.16 23.78 8.89
N GLY A 257 -13.83 22.65 8.64
CA GLY A 257 -14.58 22.41 7.40
C GLY A 257 -13.72 22.17 6.15
N SER A 258 -12.40 22.06 6.28
CA SER A 258 -11.50 21.78 5.15
C SER A 258 -11.59 20.34 4.62
N ASN A 259 -12.20 19.42 5.38
CA ASN A 259 -12.34 18.04 4.98
C ASN A 259 -13.27 17.89 3.76
N GLN A 260 -12.75 17.35 2.66
CA GLN A 260 -13.48 17.22 1.41
C GLN A 260 -13.18 15.89 0.72
N VAL A 261 -14.22 15.20 0.25
CA VAL A 261 -14.09 14.08 -0.68
C VAL A 261 -13.89 14.67 -2.08
N THR A 262 -12.74 14.42 -2.68
CA THR A 262 -12.34 15.04 -3.97
C THR A 262 -12.29 14.05 -5.12
N GLY A 263 -12.28 12.75 -4.84
CA GLY A 263 -12.28 11.69 -5.83
C GLY A 263 -13.04 10.48 -5.34
N VAL A 264 -13.91 9.94 -6.19
CA VAL A 264 -14.63 8.69 -5.96
C VAL A 264 -14.71 7.96 -7.30
N SER A 265 -14.41 6.67 -7.33
CA SER A 265 -14.37 5.87 -8.56
C SER A 265 -15.09 4.53 -8.40
N ALA A 266 -15.27 3.82 -9.52
CA ALA A 266 -15.93 2.51 -9.59
C ALA A 266 -17.35 2.47 -8.98
N ASN A 267 -18.08 3.59 -9.00
CA ASN A 267 -19.37 3.75 -8.32
C ASN A 267 -19.31 3.50 -6.80
N SER A 268 -18.16 3.76 -6.19
CA SER A 268 -18.03 3.87 -4.73
C SER A 268 -18.90 5.02 -4.20
N ILE A 269 -19.23 4.99 -2.91
CA ILE A 269 -20.05 6.01 -2.24
C ILE A 269 -19.24 6.57 -1.08
N ALA A 270 -19.02 7.87 -1.10
CA ALA A 270 -18.34 8.58 -0.02
C ALA A 270 -18.90 10.00 0.07
N ALA A 271 -19.29 10.41 1.26
CA ALA A 271 -19.69 11.78 1.56
C ALA A 271 -18.79 12.30 2.70
N ARG A 272 -18.49 13.61 2.71
CA ARG A 272 -17.70 14.20 3.79
C ARG A 272 -18.44 14.11 5.14
N ASN A 273 -17.73 13.87 6.23
CA ASN A 273 -18.27 14.03 7.57
C ASN A 273 -18.32 15.52 7.95
N PRO A 274 -19.50 16.14 8.12
CA PRO A 274 -19.58 17.55 8.52
C PRO A 274 -19.13 17.81 9.97
N LEU A 275 -19.05 16.76 10.79
CA LEU A 275 -18.66 16.82 12.21
C LEU A 275 -17.18 16.51 12.44
N TYR A 276 -16.39 16.37 11.37
CA TYR A 276 -14.97 16.07 11.51
C TYR A 276 -14.24 17.18 12.28
N ASP A 277 -13.66 16.85 13.42
CA ASP A 277 -12.82 17.73 14.24
C ASP A 277 -11.37 17.23 14.39
N GLY A 278 -11.13 15.94 14.09
CA GLY A 278 -9.82 15.31 14.19
C GLY A 278 -9.30 15.18 15.62
N ILE A 279 -10.19 15.26 16.63
CA ILE A 279 -9.85 15.16 18.04
C ILE A 279 -10.28 13.79 18.57
N GLY A 280 -9.40 13.14 19.34
CA GLY A 280 -9.70 11.87 20.00
C GLY A 280 -9.83 10.70 19.04
N ASP A 281 -10.16 9.53 19.59
CA ASP A 281 -10.41 8.32 18.81
C ASP A 281 -11.90 7.96 18.86
N ASP A 282 -12.74 8.81 18.27
CA ASP A 282 -14.19 8.59 18.15
C ASP A 282 -14.72 9.02 16.76
N ALA A 283 -16.03 8.96 16.54
CA ALA A 283 -16.64 9.23 15.23
C ALA A 283 -16.45 10.68 14.72
N SER A 284 -16.07 11.65 15.56
CA SER A 284 -15.71 13.00 15.12
C SER A 284 -14.32 13.06 14.46
N SER A 285 -13.52 11.99 14.56
CA SER A 285 -12.27 11.85 13.81
C SER A 285 -12.42 11.03 12.51
N ASP A 286 -13.64 10.62 12.15
CA ASP A 286 -13.93 10.01 10.85
C ASP A 286 -14.07 11.08 9.76
N LEU A 287 -13.39 10.89 8.63
CA LEU A 287 -13.40 11.81 7.50
C LEU A 287 -14.66 11.67 6.64
N LEU A 288 -15.29 10.50 6.62
CA LEU A 288 -16.49 10.24 5.82
C LEU A 288 -17.74 10.20 6.71
N ALA A 289 -18.87 10.62 6.16
CA ALA A 289 -20.16 10.34 6.78
C ALA A 289 -20.42 8.82 6.80
N GLY A 290 -21.26 8.37 7.73
CA GLY A 290 -21.61 6.94 7.84
C GLY A 290 -22.21 6.37 6.55
N GLY A 291 -22.00 5.06 6.33
CA GLY A 291 -22.50 4.34 5.16
C GLY A 291 -21.60 4.42 3.91
N GLY A 292 -20.31 4.72 4.09
CA GLY A 292 -19.34 4.66 3.00
C GLY A 292 -19.29 3.28 2.33
N LEU A 293 -19.10 3.27 1.01
CA LEU A 293 -18.96 2.05 0.20
C LEU A 293 -17.72 2.20 -0.67
N LEU A 294 -16.72 1.35 -0.46
CA LEU A 294 -15.55 1.27 -1.34
C LEU A 294 -15.65 0.02 -2.21
N LYS A 295 -16.05 0.21 -3.47
CA LYS A 295 -16.26 -0.89 -4.42
C LYS A 295 -14.97 -1.63 -4.75
N ALA A 296 -15.07 -2.89 -5.16
CA ALA A 296 -13.95 -3.65 -5.70
C ALA A 296 -13.25 -2.86 -6.83
N GLY A 297 -11.92 -2.70 -6.74
CA GLY A 297 -11.13 -1.87 -7.65
C GLY A 297 -11.35 -0.36 -7.52
N GLY A 298 -12.18 0.08 -6.57
CA GLY A 298 -12.50 1.48 -6.33
C GLY A 298 -11.42 2.23 -5.55
N ARG A 299 -11.48 3.56 -5.66
CA ARG A 299 -10.65 4.52 -4.93
C ARG A 299 -11.50 5.66 -4.38
N ILE A 300 -11.22 6.04 -3.14
CA ILE A 300 -11.74 7.26 -2.49
C ILE A 300 -10.55 8.16 -2.14
N THR A 301 -10.66 9.45 -2.51
CA THR A 301 -9.67 10.49 -2.21
C THR A 301 -10.29 11.57 -1.34
N VAL A 302 -9.65 11.86 -0.21
CA VAL A 302 -10.04 12.90 0.74
C VAL A 302 -8.90 13.90 0.91
N ILE A 303 -9.23 15.18 1.03
CA ILE A 303 -8.27 16.20 1.46
C ILE A 303 -8.67 16.78 2.81
N VAL A 304 -7.68 17.22 3.58
CA VAL A 304 -7.86 17.99 4.82
C VAL A 304 -6.73 19.00 4.94
N ASP A 305 -7.06 20.22 5.36
CA ASP A 305 -6.08 21.28 5.57
C ASP A 305 -5.79 21.46 7.06
N MET A 306 -4.52 21.63 7.40
CA MET A 306 -4.08 21.84 8.77
C MET A 306 -3.07 22.99 8.82
N ILE A 307 -3.15 23.80 9.85
CA ILE A 307 -2.20 24.85 10.17
C ILE A 307 -1.09 24.22 11.01
N ILE A 308 0.16 24.52 10.67
CA ILE A 308 1.30 24.25 11.54
C ILE A 308 1.23 25.28 12.67
N ASN A 309 1.08 24.81 13.91
CA ASN A 309 0.82 25.69 15.03
C ASN A 309 1.89 26.79 15.14
N PRO A 310 1.48 28.06 15.33
CA PRO A 310 2.43 29.14 15.60
C PRO A 310 3.35 28.78 16.77
N GLY A 311 4.64 29.06 16.63
CA GLY A 311 5.65 28.72 17.63
C GLY A 311 6.15 27.27 17.60
N THR A 312 5.74 26.46 16.62
CA THR A 312 6.37 25.14 16.39
C THR A 312 7.85 25.34 16.06
N PRO A 313 8.80 24.79 16.84
CA PRO A 313 10.23 25.03 16.61
C PRO A 313 10.72 24.47 15.28
N SER A 314 11.72 25.15 14.69
CA SER A 314 12.48 24.60 13.56
C SER A 314 13.14 23.27 13.92
N GLY A 315 13.20 22.35 12.96
CA GLY A 315 13.68 20.98 13.14
C GLY A 315 12.62 20.01 13.70
N THR A 316 11.43 20.50 14.09
CA THR A 316 10.33 19.61 14.51
C THR A 316 9.90 18.73 13.35
N VAL A 317 9.87 17.41 13.57
CA VAL A 317 9.28 16.44 12.65
C VAL A 317 7.88 16.08 13.16
N MET A 318 6.87 16.41 12.36
CA MET A 318 5.49 16.04 12.61
C MET A 318 5.13 14.85 11.74
N ALA A 319 4.29 13.96 12.27
CA ALA A 319 3.84 12.76 11.57
C ALA A 319 2.32 12.66 11.65
N ASN A 320 1.67 12.43 10.51
CA ASN A 320 0.24 12.16 10.45
C ASN A 320 -0.03 10.87 9.67
N GLN A 321 -0.86 9.99 10.22
CA GLN A 321 -1.21 8.71 9.62
C GLN A 321 -2.70 8.49 9.77
N THR A 322 -3.37 8.20 8.66
CA THR A 322 -4.76 7.78 8.70
C THR A 322 -4.87 6.28 8.83
N SER A 323 -6.06 5.84 9.21
CA SER A 323 -6.45 4.45 9.17
C SER A 323 -7.80 4.29 8.50
N ALA A 324 -8.09 3.12 7.94
CA ALA A 324 -9.41 2.81 7.38
C ALA A 324 -9.96 1.47 7.87
N THR A 325 -11.28 1.45 8.00
CA THR A 325 -12.07 0.31 8.46
C THR A 325 -13.25 0.07 7.53
N GLY A 326 -13.87 -1.09 7.65
CA GLY A 326 -15.09 -1.44 6.92
C GLY A 326 -15.36 -2.94 7.02
N THR A 327 -16.55 -3.35 6.58
CA THR A 327 -16.92 -4.77 6.53
C THR A 327 -16.02 -5.52 5.56
N GLY A 328 -15.36 -6.58 6.03
CA GLY A 328 -14.42 -7.39 5.25
C GLY A 328 -12.96 -6.91 5.32
N VAL A 329 -12.68 -5.75 5.90
CA VAL A 329 -11.32 -5.27 6.18
C VAL A 329 -10.84 -5.92 7.48
N VAL A 330 -10.01 -6.96 7.37
CA VAL A 330 -9.67 -7.86 8.49
C VAL A 330 -8.61 -7.27 9.43
N THR A 331 -7.88 -6.26 8.95
CA THR A 331 -6.95 -5.45 9.76
C THR A 331 -7.13 -3.99 9.41
N LEU A 332 -6.92 -3.11 10.39
CA LEU A 332 -6.94 -1.67 10.20
C LEU A 332 -5.98 -1.30 9.06
N ALA A 333 -6.50 -0.77 7.96
CA ALA A 333 -5.69 -0.39 6.80
C ALA A 333 -5.04 0.96 7.10
N LEU A 334 -3.73 0.98 7.39
CA LEU A 334 -3.00 2.23 7.62
C LEU A 334 -2.59 2.87 6.29
N SER A 335 -2.54 4.20 6.26
CA SER A 335 -1.95 4.91 5.13
C SER A 335 -0.43 4.84 5.19
N ASP A 336 0.18 4.57 4.03
CA ASP A 336 1.61 4.71 3.79
C ASP A 336 1.96 6.10 3.23
N ASN A 337 3.19 6.55 3.43
CA ASN A 337 3.64 7.84 2.95
C ASN A 337 3.95 7.81 1.44
N ILE A 338 3.57 8.87 0.74
CA ILE A 338 3.81 9.03 -0.69
C ILE A 338 4.05 10.49 -1.05
N ASP A 339 4.74 10.70 -2.17
CA ASP A 339 4.97 12.00 -2.78
C ASP A 339 4.97 11.92 -4.32
N ALA A 340 5.23 13.04 -4.98
CA ALA A 340 5.15 13.21 -6.42
C ALA A 340 6.14 12.33 -7.20
N THR A 341 7.13 11.71 -6.55
CA THR A 341 8.01 10.72 -7.15
C THR A 341 7.33 9.35 -7.31
N ASN A 342 6.23 9.08 -6.59
CA ASN A 342 5.44 7.85 -6.70
C ASN A 342 4.45 7.86 -7.88
N THR A 343 4.93 8.06 -9.10
CA THR A 343 4.07 8.29 -10.26
C THR A 343 3.30 7.05 -10.76
N SER A 344 3.68 5.85 -10.30
CA SER A 344 3.11 4.58 -10.80
C SER A 344 2.12 3.91 -9.85
N ILE A 345 2.00 4.37 -8.59
CA ILE A 345 1.20 3.67 -7.56
C ILE A 345 -0.29 3.61 -7.92
N PHE A 346 -0.84 4.66 -8.55
CA PHE A 346 -2.26 4.68 -8.94
C PHE A 346 -2.49 4.46 -10.44
N GLY A 347 -1.47 4.00 -11.16
CA GLY A 347 -1.50 3.85 -12.62
C GLY A 347 -1.16 5.14 -13.39
N PRO A 348 -1.13 5.08 -14.73
CA PRO A 348 -0.63 6.17 -15.57
C PRO A 348 -1.48 7.45 -15.43
N GLY A 349 -0.81 8.59 -15.15
CA GLY A 349 -1.46 9.91 -15.12
C GLY A 349 -2.25 10.21 -13.84
N VAL A 350 -2.26 9.30 -12.87
CA VAL A 350 -2.89 9.50 -11.57
C VAL A 350 -1.80 9.31 -10.51
N GLY A 351 -1.13 10.38 -10.14
CA GLY A 351 -0.06 10.37 -9.13
C GLY A 351 -0.46 11.18 -7.90
N PRO A 352 0.37 11.17 -6.84
CA PRO A 352 0.21 12.11 -5.75
C PRO A 352 0.25 13.55 -6.28
N PRO A 353 -0.43 14.51 -5.62
CA PRO A 353 -0.53 15.87 -6.12
C PRO A 353 0.85 16.50 -6.38
N PRO A 354 1.03 17.24 -7.49
CA PRO A 354 2.24 18.02 -7.70
C PRO A 354 2.53 18.94 -6.52
N GLY A 355 3.82 19.06 -6.18
CA GLY A 355 4.29 19.87 -5.06
C GLY A 355 4.13 19.20 -3.68
N SER A 356 3.80 17.91 -3.61
CA SER A 356 3.91 17.15 -2.36
C SER A 356 5.34 17.18 -1.83
N ILE A 357 5.47 17.36 -0.52
CA ILE A 357 6.73 17.31 0.20
C ILE A 357 7.30 15.90 0.12
N LEU A 358 8.59 15.81 -0.20
CA LEU A 358 9.31 14.54 -0.31
C LEU A 358 9.18 13.71 0.97
N GLN A 359 8.91 12.42 0.79
CA GLN A 359 8.76 11.43 1.86
C GLN A 359 9.91 10.43 1.80
N ASN A 360 10.27 9.88 2.96
CA ASN A 360 11.13 8.71 3.01
C ASN A 360 10.29 7.45 2.86
N GLN A 361 10.36 6.84 1.68
CA GLN A 361 9.52 5.71 1.31
C GLN A 361 10.26 4.41 1.62
N ASN A 362 9.65 3.53 2.42
CA ASN A 362 10.17 2.21 2.70
C ASN A 362 9.23 1.13 2.17
N PRO A 363 9.59 0.38 1.10
CA PRO A 363 8.70 -0.65 0.57
C PRO A 363 8.48 -1.83 1.52
N ALA A 364 9.22 -1.92 2.63
CA ALA A 364 9.11 -2.98 3.63
C ALA A 364 8.26 -2.59 4.86
N SER A 365 7.83 -1.33 5.00
CA SER A 365 7.00 -0.89 6.12
C SER A 365 5.90 0.07 5.67
N ILE A 366 4.83 0.18 6.46
CA ILE A 366 3.82 1.21 6.28
C ILE A 366 4.19 2.38 7.20
N ASP A 367 4.54 3.51 6.59
CA ASP A 367 5.11 4.64 7.31
C ASP A 367 4.12 5.83 7.37
N PRO A 368 4.12 6.59 8.46
CA PRO A 368 3.32 7.82 8.53
C PRO A 368 3.87 8.87 7.56
N THR A 369 2.99 9.73 7.04
CA THR A 369 3.39 10.90 6.27
C THR A 369 3.98 11.94 7.21
N THR A 370 5.16 12.46 6.88
CA THR A 370 5.91 13.38 7.74
C THR A 370 6.13 14.75 7.11
N VAL A 371 6.27 15.74 7.97
CA VAL A 371 6.63 17.12 7.64
C VAL A 371 7.71 17.59 8.60
N THR A 372 8.78 18.17 8.09
CA THR A 372 9.83 18.80 8.90
C THR A 372 9.71 20.32 8.81
N ILE A 373 9.69 21.00 9.95
CA ILE A 373 9.73 22.46 10.00
C ILE A 373 11.16 22.91 9.73
N LEU A 374 11.30 23.81 8.76
CA LEU A 374 12.59 24.35 8.36
C LEU A 374 12.73 25.78 8.88
N ALA A 375 13.94 26.13 9.31
CA ALA A 375 14.28 27.53 9.51
C ALA A 375 14.51 28.18 8.14
N PRO A 376 14.23 29.48 7.98
CA PRO A 376 14.75 30.25 6.85
C PRO A 376 16.24 29.98 6.72
N SER A 377 16.72 29.72 5.50
CA SER A 377 18.16 29.73 5.27
C SER A 377 18.62 31.17 5.42
N ALA A 378 19.14 31.53 6.60
CA ALA A 378 19.79 32.80 6.79
C ALA A 378 20.91 32.91 5.76
N ALA A 379 20.81 33.84 4.83
CA ALA A 379 21.99 34.31 4.13
C ALA A 379 22.82 35.07 5.19
N ASP A 380 24.11 34.74 5.29
CA ASP A 380 25.02 35.51 6.13
C ASP A 380 25.04 36.97 5.64
N ALA A 381 24.47 37.87 6.42
CA ALA A 381 24.53 39.31 6.20
C ALA A 381 25.71 39.91 6.96
N SER A 382 26.14 41.09 6.53
CA SER A 382 27.21 41.85 7.16
C SER A 382 26.78 43.26 7.50
N ILE A 383 27.38 43.82 8.55
CA ILE A 383 27.23 45.23 8.92
C ILE A 383 28.63 45.85 8.94
N ASP A 384 28.86 46.84 8.07
CA ASP A 384 30.08 47.64 8.06
C ASP A 384 29.80 49.12 8.37
N GLY A 385 30.83 49.83 8.82
CA GLY A 385 30.66 51.21 9.24
C GLY A 385 31.90 51.89 9.79
N MET A 386 31.69 53.07 10.37
CA MET A 386 32.74 53.92 10.92
C MET A 386 32.33 54.54 12.25
N VAL A 387 33.27 54.62 13.19
CA VAL A 387 33.14 55.41 14.41
C VAL A 387 34.06 56.63 14.29
N ARG A 388 33.52 57.83 14.48
CA ARG A 388 34.26 59.09 14.33
C ARG A 388 33.90 60.13 15.39
N ASP A 389 34.78 61.10 15.59
CA ASP A 389 34.49 62.27 16.43
C ASP A 389 33.75 63.37 15.66
N SER A 390 33.46 64.48 16.34
CA SER A 390 32.78 65.65 15.77
C SER A 390 33.57 66.38 14.68
N ASN A 391 34.89 66.16 14.59
CA ASN A 391 35.75 66.71 13.55
C ASN A 391 35.91 65.75 12.35
N GLY A 392 35.23 64.60 12.39
CA GLY A 392 35.31 63.57 11.35
C GLY A 392 36.52 62.65 11.46
N ILE A 393 37.29 62.74 12.55
CA ILE A 393 38.46 61.87 12.77
C ILE A 393 37.98 60.50 13.27
N GLY A 394 38.47 59.43 12.65
CA GLY A 394 38.16 58.06 13.04
C GLY A 394 38.61 57.73 14.46
N ILE A 395 37.74 57.12 15.25
CA ILE A 395 38.01 56.69 16.62
C ILE A 395 38.41 55.23 16.60
N ASN A 396 39.68 54.94 16.90
CA ASN A 396 40.16 53.56 16.99
C ASN A 396 39.71 52.88 18.29
N LYS A 397 39.66 51.53 18.28
CA LYS A 397 39.36 50.69 19.45
C LYS A 397 37.97 50.95 20.09
N ALA A 398 37.06 51.62 19.39
CA ALA A 398 35.65 51.59 19.74
C ALA A 398 35.11 50.16 19.55
N VAL A 399 34.35 49.68 20.53
CA VAL A 399 33.74 48.34 20.54
C VAL A 399 32.32 48.45 20.02
N ILE A 400 32.02 47.75 18.94
CA ILE A 400 30.68 47.57 18.41
C ILE A 400 30.13 46.25 18.94
N THR A 401 28.96 46.28 19.57
CA THR A 401 28.22 45.10 20.03
C THR A 401 26.91 45.01 19.25
N ILE A 402 26.71 43.89 18.58
CA ILE A 402 25.53 43.57 17.77
C ILE A 402 24.79 42.44 18.50
N VAL A 403 23.53 42.65 18.83
CA VAL A 403 22.67 41.66 19.49
C VAL A 403 21.50 41.35 18.57
N ASN A 404 21.29 40.06 18.27
CA ASN A 404 20.07 39.59 17.64
C ASN A 404 18.95 39.55 18.70
N ALA A 405 17.87 40.30 18.49
CA ALA A 405 16.80 40.48 19.46
C ALA A 405 15.92 39.23 19.64
N GLU A 406 15.94 38.30 18.68
CA GLU A 406 15.13 37.07 18.68
C GLU A 406 15.90 35.90 19.30
N THR A 407 17.18 35.75 18.93
CA THR A 407 18.03 34.63 19.40
C THR A 407 18.89 34.96 20.61
N SER A 408 19.02 36.25 20.96
CA SER A 408 19.98 36.77 21.95
C SER A 408 21.46 36.52 21.60
N GLU A 409 21.77 36.09 20.38
CA GLU A 409 23.16 35.95 19.91
C GLU A 409 23.87 37.31 19.91
N THR A 410 25.13 37.34 20.35
CA THR A 410 25.92 38.57 20.44
C THR A 410 27.21 38.46 19.63
N ARG A 411 27.44 39.44 18.74
CA ARG A 411 28.71 39.63 18.03
C ARG A 411 29.39 40.92 18.49
N ARG A 412 30.71 40.86 18.69
CA ARG A 412 31.53 42.01 19.07
C ARG A 412 32.68 42.20 18.11
N VAL A 413 32.79 43.40 17.56
CA VAL A 413 33.89 43.80 16.69
C VAL A 413 34.50 45.12 17.18
N MET A 414 35.76 45.35 16.85
CA MET A 414 36.46 46.59 17.21
C MET A 414 36.83 47.37 15.95
N THR A 415 36.79 48.68 16.07
CA THR A 415 37.26 49.56 15.00
C THR A 415 38.78 49.52 14.83
N ASN A 416 39.22 49.61 13.57
CA ASN A 416 40.63 49.67 13.20
C ASN A 416 41.26 51.05 13.53
N ALA A 417 42.52 51.26 13.13
CA ALA A 417 43.24 52.52 13.36
C ALA A 417 42.57 53.77 12.75
N PHE A 418 41.74 53.59 11.71
CA PHE A 418 41.02 54.64 11.02
C PHE A 418 39.54 54.72 11.44
N GLY A 419 39.10 53.94 12.43
CA GLY A 419 37.73 53.97 12.93
C GLY A 419 36.72 53.08 12.18
N TYR A 420 37.14 52.27 11.20
CA TYR A 420 36.24 51.38 10.46
C TYR A 420 36.03 50.04 11.17
N TYR A 421 34.84 49.45 11.02
CA TYR A 421 34.50 48.11 11.48
C TYR A 421 33.71 47.34 10.43
N ILE A 422 33.74 46.00 10.54
CA ILE A 422 32.90 45.07 9.78
C ILE A 422 32.55 43.90 10.70
N ALA A 423 31.29 43.48 10.68
CA ALA A 423 30.80 42.25 11.29
C ALA A 423 30.12 41.40 10.21
N THR A 424 30.54 40.14 10.09
CA THR A 424 30.00 39.15 9.13
C THR A 424 29.20 38.09 9.88
N ASP A 425 28.60 37.17 9.12
CA ASP A 425 27.91 35.98 9.65
C ASP A 425 26.75 36.37 10.59
N LEU A 426 25.99 37.39 10.18
CA LEU A 426 24.80 37.85 10.88
C LEU A 426 23.56 37.29 10.20
N GLN A 427 22.60 36.84 10.99
CA GLN A 427 21.37 36.23 10.48
C GLN A 427 20.49 37.29 9.79
N ALA A 428 20.27 37.15 8.48
CA ALA A 428 19.31 37.98 7.77
C ALA A 428 17.86 37.63 8.17
N GLY A 429 16.99 38.64 8.18
CA GLY A 429 15.56 38.55 8.54
C GLY A 429 15.24 38.99 9.98
N ASP A 430 16.22 38.95 10.89
CA ASP A 430 15.99 39.19 12.31
C ASP A 430 16.25 40.65 12.71
N VAL A 431 15.64 41.08 13.81
CA VAL A 431 15.89 42.41 14.40
C VAL A 431 17.24 42.44 15.12
N HIS A 432 18.10 43.39 14.74
CA HIS A 432 19.42 43.58 15.33
C HIS A 432 19.51 44.91 16.11
N VAL A 433 20.15 44.86 17.27
CA VAL A 433 20.53 46.03 18.07
C VAL A 433 22.05 46.21 17.97
N VAL A 434 22.48 47.24 17.24
CA VAL A 434 23.90 47.59 17.07
C VAL A 434 24.24 48.73 18.01
N SER A 435 25.24 48.55 18.86
CA SER A 435 25.65 49.54 19.87
C SER A 435 27.14 49.81 19.85
N VAL A 436 27.54 51.03 20.21
CA VAL A 436 28.94 51.46 20.30
C VAL A 436 29.33 51.78 21.74
N SER A 437 30.56 51.44 22.11
CA SER A 437 31.15 51.86 23.38
C SER A 437 32.64 52.17 23.25
N HIS A 438 33.12 53.13 24.02
CA HIS A 438 34.54 53.49 24.10
C HIS A 438 34.88 54.14 25.45
N LYS A 439 36.11 53.95 25.94
CA LYS A 439 36.53 54.41 27.29
C LYS A 439 36.60 55.94 27.45
N ARG A 440 36.91 56.66 26.37
CA ARG A 440 37.20 58.11 26.38
C ARG A 440 36.18 58.98 25.63
N TYR A 441 35.22 58.35 24.96
CA TYR A 441 34.24 59.04 24.12
C TYR A 441 32.83 58.65 24.56
N SER A 442 31.94 59.63 24.61
CA SER A 442 30.50 59.43 24.79
C SER A 442 29.80 59.56 23.44
N PHE A 443 28.74 58.78 23.23
CA PHE A 443 27.99 58.75 21.98
C PHE A 443 26.56 59.23 22.27
N PRO A 444 26.13 60.39 21.74
CA PRO A 444 24.75 60.88 21.90
C PRO A 444 23.71 59.89 21.36
N THR A 445 24.07 59.17 20.30
CA THR A 445 23.29 58.07 19.74
C THR A 445 24.12 56.78 19.85
N PRO A 446 24.02 56.06 20.98
CA PRO A 446 24.91 54.92 21.26
C PRO A 446 24.43 53.61 20.61
N SER A 447 23.22 53.55 20.05
CA SER A 447 22.70 52.35 19.42
C SER A 447 21.71 52.63 18.27
N PHE A 448 21.63 51.66 17.36
CA PHE A 448 20.63 51.57 16.29
C PHE A 448 19.91 50.22 16.39
N THR A 449 18.62 50.21 16.09
CA THR A 449 17.80 48.99 16.03
C THR A 449 17.08 48.93 14.70
N PHE A 450 17.24 47.84 13.95
CA PHE A 450 16.60 47.62 12.66
C PHE A 450 16.55 46.13 12.29
N THR A 451 15.65 45.76 11.38
CA THR A 451 15.63 44.42 10.77
C THR A 451 16.71 44.30 9.71
N LEU A 452 17.59 43.31 9.84
CA LEU A 452 18.71 43.09 8.92
C LEU A 452 18.26 42.23 7.74
N ASN A 453 17.74 42.83 6.67
CA ASN A 453 17.25 42.07 5.52
C ASN A 453 18.36 41.68 4.51
N ASP A 454 19.46 42.43 4.48
CA ASP A 454 20.64 42.24 3.62
C ASP A 454 21.84 42.98 4.24
N ASN A 455 23.00 42.99 3.59
CA ASN A 455 24.19 43.74 4.00
C ASN A 455 23.89 45.23 4.25
N VAL A 456 24.33 45.74 5.40
CA VAL A 456 24.23 47.16 5.77
C VAL A 456 25.61 47.79 5.79
N SER A 457 25.85 48.69 4.84
CA SER A 457 27.11 49.42 4.72
C SER A 457 27.03 50.85 5.27
N GLY A 458 28.13 51.35 5.82
CA GLY A 458 28.29 52.75 6.20
C GLY A 458 27.56 53.18 7.48
N LEU A 459 27.17 52.23 8.36
CA LEU A 459 26.55 52.56 9.64
C LEU A 459 27.53 53.37 10.51
N THR A 460 27.18 54.62 10.84
CA THR A 460 28.13 55.56 11.45
C THR A 460 27.72 55.98 12.85
N PHE A 461 28.66 55.85 13.79
CA PHE A 461 28.54 56.42 15.13
C PHE A 461 29.41 57.67 15.27
N VAL A 462 28.83 58.75 15.81
CA VAL A 462 29.53 60.01 16.04
C VAL A 462 29.63 60.29 17.53
N ALA A 463 30.86 60.45 18.03
CA ALA A 463 31.10 60.81 19.42
C ALA A 463 30.73 62.29 19.66
N GLY A 464 30.15 62.56 20.83
CA GLY A 464 29.97 63.91 21.35
C GLY A 464 31.32 64.55 21.69
N LEU A 465 31.33 65.86 21.89
CA LEU A 465 32.52 66.57 22.36
C LEU A 465 33.07 65.88 23.63
N PRO A 466 34.39 65.67 23.73
CA PRO A 466 34.98 65.01 24.89
C PRO A 466 34.56 65.75 26.15
N ASP A 467 34.09 64.98 27.13
CA ASP A 467 33.70 65.49 28.43
C ASP A 467 34.89 66.27 29.01
N SER A 468 34.74 67.59 29.13
CA SER A 468 35.81 68.47 29.62
C SER A 468 35.96 68.25 31.12
N ARG A 469 36.61 67.14 31.51
CA ARG A 469 37.01 66.87 32.89
C ARG A 469 38.42 66.33 32.92
N GLY A 470 39.33 67.19 33.41
CA GLY A 470 40.54 66.77 34.10
C GLY A 470 41.86 67.08 33.40
N SER A 471 42.17 68.35 33.15
CA SER A 471 43.58 68.78 33.18
C SER A 471 44.02 68.92 34.65
N ARG A 472 44.65 67.88 35.20
CA ARG A 472 45.82 67.90 36.08
C ARG A 472 46.17 66.48 36.52
#